data_AF-A0A4Q2Y8K5-F1
#
_entry.id   AF-A0A4Q2Y8K5-F1
#
_cell.length_a   1.000
_cell.length_b   1.000
_cell.length_c   1.000
_cell.angle_alpha   90.00
_cell.angle_beta   90.00
_cell.angle_gamma   90.00
#
_symmetry.space_group_name_H-M   'P 1'
#
loop_
_entity.id
_entity.type
_entity.pdbx_description
1 polymer ?
#
loop_
_entity_poly.entity_id
_entity_poly.type
_entity_poly.pdbx_seq_one_letter_code
_entity_poly.pdbx_strand_id
1 'polypeptide(L)'
;MKKILSIVGHQEWLHFGVRDRIIRMFHTSGSSGDVPFERSFFGRRYKGNLNTFIDWSVYYYGAYTKEELLCMRDFLEAMDDPVVVDVGANIGHHS
;
A
#
# COMPACT_ATOMS: atom_id res chain seq x y z
N MET A 1 -0.77 -14.66 12.13
CA MET A 1 0.57 -14.11 11.77
C MET A 1 0.48 -12.89 10.84
N LYS A 2 -0.08 -13.01 9.63
CA LYS A 2 -0.20 -11.89 8.64
C LYS A 2 -0.78 -10.59 9.21
N LYS A 3 -1.85 -10.68 10.01
CA LYS A 3 -2.45 -9.51 10.69
C LYS A 3 -1.48 -8.80 11.65
N ILE A 4 -0.68 -9.54 12.43
CA ILE A 4 0.31 -8.98 13.35
C ILE A 4 1.43 -8.30 12.56
N LEU A 5 1.95 -8.97 11.53
CA LEU A 5 2.96 -8.42 10.64
C LEU A 5 2.46 -7.15 9.92
N SER A 6 1.18 -7.10 9.56
CA SER A 6 0.56 -5.90 9.01
C SER A 6 0.54 -4.77 10.04
N ILE A 7 0.19 -5.02 11.30
CA ILE A 7 0.28 -4.01 12.37
C ILE A 7 1.72 -3.47 12.48
N VAL A 8 2.74 -4.35 12.43
CA VAL A 8 4.16 -3.96 12.43
C VAL A 8 4.50 -3.07 11.22
N GLY A 9 4.04 -3.41 10.03
CA GLY A 9 4.29 -2.63 8.82
C GLY A 9 3.71 -1.21 8.85
N HIS A 10 2.60 -1.02 9.58
CA HIS A 10 1.95 0.28 9.77
C HIS A 10 2.58 1.13 10.90
N GLN A 11 3.63 0.64 11.58
CA GLN A 11 4.33 1.42 12.61
C GLN A 11 5.31 2.42 11.99
N GLU A 12 4.79 3.57 11.53
CA GLU A 12 5.57 4.56 10.77
C GLU A 12 6.73 5.21 11.54
N TRP A 13 6.70 5.15 12.87
CA TRP A 13 7.81 5.58 13.72
C TRP A 13 9.06 4.68 13.61
N LEU A 14 8.92 3.45 13.12
CA LEU A 14 10.04 2.54 12.88
C LEU A 14 10.57 2.73 11.45
N HIS A 15 11.88 2.64 11.21
CA HIS A 15 12.43 2.78 9.86
C HIS A 15 11.86 1.73 8.89
N PHE A 16 11.50 2.14 7.66
CA PHE A 16 10.86 1.26 6.67
C PHE A 16 11.67 -0.02 6.42
N GLY A 17 12.98 0.09 6.22
CA GLY A 17 13.83 -1.08 5.98
C GLY A 17 13.84 -2.11 7.11
N VAL A 18 13.57 -1.70 8.36
CA VAL A 18 13.45 -2.63 9.50
C VAL A 18 12.12 -3.36 9.45
N ARG A 19 11.02 -2.61 9.25
CA ARG A 19 9.67 -3.16 9.09
C ARG A 19 9.61 -4.14 7.92
N ASP A 20 10.14 -3.75 6.77
CA ASP A 20 10.15 -4.56 5.55
C ASP A 20 10.94 -5.85 5.73
N ARG A 21 12.13 -5.79 6.35
CA ARG A 21 12.92 -6.99 6.63
C ARG A 21 12.19 -7.95 7.55
N ILE A 22 11.58 -7.46 8.64
CA ILE A 22 10.79 -8.30 9.56
C ILE A 22 9.66 -8.98 8.80
N ILE A 23 8.89 -8.24 8.00
CA ILE A 23 7.75 -8.80 7.28
C ILE A 23 8.21 -9.85 6.27
N ARG A 24 9.24 -9.56 5.46
CA ARG A 24 9.77 -10.47 4.44
C ARG A 24 10.41 -11.73 5.00
N MET A 25 10.88 -11.72 6.25
CA MET A 25 11.34 -12.94 6.92
C MET A 25 10.23 -13.99 7.09
N PHE A 26 8.97 -13.56 7.16
CA PHE A 26 7.82 -14.45 7.38
C PHE A 26 6.90 -14.56 6.17
N HIS A 27 6.85 -13.53 5.32
CA HIS A 27 5.91 -13.47 4.23
C HIS A 27 6.43 -12.59 3.09
N THR A 28 6.67 -13.20 1.93
CA THR A 28 7.15 -12.49 0.74
C THR A 28 6.02 -12.42 -0.30
N SER A 29 6.02 -11.38 -1.11
CA SER A 29 5.07 -11.26 -2.22
C SER A 29 5.15 -12.46 -3.16
N GLY A 30 4.01 -13.00 -3.58
CA GLY A 30 3.94 -14.21 -4.41
C GLY A 30 4.17 -15.52 -3.65
N SER A 31 4.55 -15.48 -2.36
CA SER A 31 4.67 -16.68 -1.52
C SER A 31 3.32 -17.14 -0.94
N SER A 32 2.21 -16.53 -1.36
CA SER A 32 0.86 -16.90 -0.96
C SER A 32 0.03 -17.23 -2.18
N GLY A 33 -0.81 -18.26 -2.04
CA GLY A 33 -1.91 -18.49 -2.96
C GLY A 33 -2.94 -17.35 -2.91
N ASP A 34 -4.11 -17.61 -3.49
CA ASP A 34 -5.24 -16.70 -3.49
C ASP A 34 -5.70 -16.37 -2.05
N VAL A 35 -5.40 -15.16 -1.58
CA VAL A 35 -5.79 -14.68 -0.25
C VAL A 35 -6.35 -13.26 -0.39
N PRO A 36 -7.67 -13.14 -0.60
CA PRO A 36 -8.32 -11.84 -0.72
C PRO A 36 -8.38 -11.11 0.62
N PHE A 37 -8.40 -9.78 0.56
CA PHE A 37 -8.61 -8.92 1.71
C PHE A 37 -9.35 -7.63 1.33
N GLU A 38 -9.89 -6.95 2.34
CA GLU A 38 -10.47 -5.62 2.22
C GLU A 38 -9.93 -4.72 3.35
N ARG A 39 -9.59 -3.47 3.03
CA ARG A 39 -9.12 -2.47 4.00
C ARG A 39 -9.56 -1.05 3.67
N SER A 40 -9.52 -0.19 4.68
CA SER A 40 -9.62 1.26 4.47
C SER A 40 -8.38 1.77 3.73
N PHE A 41 -8.59 2.63 2.74
CA PHE A 41 -7.55 3.19 1.87
C PHE A 41 -7.95 4.61 1.48
N PHE A 42 -7.29 5.62 2.05
CA PHE A 42 -7.56 7.05 1.80
C PHE A 42 -9.05 7.43 1.81
N GLY A 43 -9.81 6.97 2.81
CA GLY A 43 -11.25 7.24 2.95
C GLY A 43 -12.17 6.36 2.09
N ARG A 44 -11.61 5.46 1.28
CA ARG A 44 -12.32 4.46 0.47
C ARG A 44 -12.03 3.04 0.96
N ARG A 45 -12.66 2.05 0.30
CA ARG A 45 -12.41 0.62 0.56
C ARG A 45 -11.60 0.02 -0.58
N TYR A 46 -10.47 -0.57 -0.24
CA TYR A 46 -9.58 -1.25 -1.18
C TYR A 46 -9.79 -2.76 -1.07
N LYS A 47 -10.05 -3.40 -2.20
CA LYS A 47 -10.15 -4.87 -2.33
C LYS A 47 -8.92 -5.37 -3.06
N GLY A 48 -8.15 -6.23 -2.41
CA GLY A 48 -6.89 -6.74 -2.96
C GLY A 48 -6.66 -8.21 -2.65
N ASN A 49 -5.56 -8.74 -3.18
CA ASN A 49 -5.16 -10.13 -3.02
C ASN A 49 -3.66 -10.25 -2.74
N LEU A 50 -3.27 -10.97 -1.68
CA LEU A 50 -1.86 -11.08 -1.28
C LEU A 50 -0.96 -11.83 -2.29
N ASN A 51 -1.53 -12.38 -3.37
CA ASN A 51 -0.76 -12.97 -4.46
C ASN A 51 -0.21 -11.91 -5.45
N THR A 52 -0.62 -10.64 -5.36
CA THR A 52 -0.05 -9.54 -6.15
C THR A 52 0.87 -8.67 -5.29
N PHE A 53 1.94 -8.11 -5.89
CA PHE A 53 2.91 -7.30 -5.14
C PHE A 53 2.34 -5.96 -4.68
N ILE A 54 1.49 -5.33 -5.49
CA ILE A 54 0.85 -4.06 -5.16
C ILE A 54 -0.07 -4.26 -3.96
N ASP A 55 -0.96 -5.25 -4.01
CA ASP A 55 -1.89 -5.52 -2.91
C ASP A 55 -1.16 -6.01 -1.65
N TRP A 56 -0.07 -6.76 -1.81
CA TRP A 56 0.81 -7.12 -0.72
C TRP A 56 1.35 -5.87 -0.02
N SER A 57 1.82 -4.89 -0.79
CA SER A 57 2.29 -3.60 -0.27
C SER A 57 1.16 -2.84 0.44
N VAL A 58 -0.04 -2.79 -0.13
CA VAL A 58 -1.22 -2.18 0.52
C VAL A 58 -1.54 -2.87 1.85
N TYR A 59 -1.54 -4.20 1.89
CA TYR A 59 -1.87 -4.94 3.10
C TYR A 59 -0.88 -4.72 4.24
N TYR A 60 0.42 -4.63 3.93
CA TYR A 60 1.48 -4.53 4.93
C TYR A 60 1.85 -3.09 5.27
N TYR A 61 1.84 -2.18 4.30
CA TYR A 61 2.34 -0.81 4.44
C TYR A 61 1.26 0.26 4.27
N GLY A 62 0.03 -0.15 3.95
CA GLY A 62 -1.12 0.74 3.78
C GLY A 62 -1.27 1.30 2.37
N ALA A 63 -0.18 1.39 1.59
CA ALA A 63 -0.21 1.69 0.16
C ALA A 63 1.07 1.18 -0.53
N TYR A 64 1.00 0.99 -1.84
CA TYR A 64 2.21 0.96 -2.68
C TYR A 64 2.69 2.40 -2.93
N THR A 65 4.00 2.65 -2.84
CA THR A 65 4.59 4.01 -2.98
C THR A 65 3.87 5.09 -2.16
N LYS A 66 3.63 4.82 -0.87
CA LYS A 66 2.78 5.65 0.00
C LYS A 66 3.27 7.10 0.09
N GLU A 67 4.56 7.29 0.27
CA GLU A 67 5.18 8.60 0.42
C GLU A 67 5.05 9.43 -0.86
N GLU A 68 5.12 8.80 -2.04
CA GLU A 68 4.87 9.46 -3.32
C GLU A 68 3.41 9.90 -3.44
N LEU A 69 2.45 9.04 -3.05
CA LEU A 69 1.04 9.40 -3.02
C LEU A 69 0.73 10.58 -2.08
N LEU A 70 1.35 10.60 -0.90
CA LEU A 70 1.21 11.71 0.04
C LEU A 70 1.82 13.00 -0.52
N CYS A 71 2.98 12.91 -1.14
CA CYS A 71 3.63 14.04 -1.80
C CYS A 71 2.77 14.60 -2.96
N MET A 72 2.20 13.73 -3.79
CA MET A 72 1.27 14.12 -4.85
C MET A 72 0.03 14.81 -4.28
N ARG A 73 -0.58 14.25 -3.23
CA ARG A 73 -1.72 14.89 -2.54
C ARG A 73 -1.35 16.31 -2.11
N ASP A 74 -0.21 16.47 -1.44
CA ASP A 74 0.19 17.78 -0.90
C ASP A 74 0.40 18.83 -2.01
N PHE A 75 0.89 18.43 -3.18
CA PHE A 75 0.98 19.34 -4.33
C PHE A 75 -0.39 19.66 -4.95
N LEU A 76 -1.26 18.66 -5.10
CA LEU A 76 -2.57 18.83 -5.72
C LEU A 76 -3.50 19.68 -4.84
N GLU A 77 -3.43 19.55 -3.51
CA GLU A 77 -4.20 20.37 -2.56
C GLU A 77 -3.89 21.87 -2.66
N ALA A 78 -2.72 22.24 -3.19
CA ALA A 78 -2.31 23.63 -3.39
C ALA A 78 -2.69 24.21 -4.77
N MET A 79 -3.24 23.40 -5.67
CA MET A 79 -3.63 23.81 -7.03
C MET A 79 -5.13 24.11 -7.12
N ASP A 80 -5.49 25.04 -8.00
CA ASP A 80 -6.89 25.25 -8.38
C ASP A 80 -7.25 24.27 -9.51
N ASP A 81 -8.29 23.46 -9.28
CA ASP A 81 -8.80 22.43 -10.20
C ASP A 81 -7.73 21.55 -10.90
N PRO A 82 -6.91 20.79 -10.13
CA PRO A 82 -5.84 20.01 -10.73
C PRO A 82 -6.37 18.80 -11.52
N VAL A 83 -5.77 18.56 -12.70
CA VAL A 83 -6.03 17.40 -13.54
C VAL A 83 -4.86 16.43 -13.50
N VAL A 84 -5.14 15.15 -13.21
CA VAL A 84 -4.15 14.07 -13.14
C VAL A 84 -4.47 13.00 -14.18
N VAL A 85 -3.45 12.43 -14.80
CA VAL A 85 -3.57 11.31 -15.74
C VAL A 85 -2.76 10.13 -15.23
N ASP A 86 -3.44 9.03 -14.86
CA ASP A 86 -2.82 7.79 -14.38
C ASP A 86 -2.46 6.88 -15.56
N VAL A 87 -1.24 7.03 -16.06
CA VAL A 87 -0.73 6.22 -17.18
C VAL A 87 -0.17 4.90 -16.63
N GLY A 88 -0.77 3.79 -17.04
CA GLY A 88 -0.38 2.46 -16.56
C GLY A 88 -1.02 2.06 -15.23
N ALA A 89 -2.20 2.61 -14.94
CA ALA A 89 -2.97 2.46 -13.71
C ALA A 89 -3.12 1.03 -13.15
N ASN A 90 -3.01 -0.01 -13.99
CA ASN A 90 -3.22 -1.40 -13.60
C ASN A 90 -4.61 -1.57 -12.95
N ILE A 91 -4.67 -1.91 -11.65
CA ILE A 91 -5.90 -1.98 -10.85
C ILE A 91 -6.43 -0.60 -10.38
N GLY A 92 -5.81 0.50 -10.78
CA GLY A 92 -6.16 1.85 -10.39
C GLY A 92 -5.78 2.19 -8.95
N HIS A 93 -4.67 1.63 -8.43
CA HIS A 93 -4.24 1.85 -7.04
C HIS A 93 -3.99 3.33 -6.71
N HIS A 94 -3.55 4.13 -7.69
CA HIS A 94 -3.25 5.55 -7.53
C HIS A 94 -4.45 6.48 -7.84
N SER A 95 -5.65 5.92 -8.09
CA SER A 95 -6.87 6.63 -8.52
C SER A 95 -8.05 6.51 -7.54
#